data_AF-A0A1G1ZM75-F1
#
_entry.id   AF-A0A1G1ZM75-F1
#
_cell.length_a   1.000
_cell.length_b   1.000
_cell.length_c   1.000
_cell.angle_alpha   90.00
_cell.angle_beta   90.00
_cell.angle_gamma   90.00
#
_symmetry.space_group_name_H-M   'P 1'
#
loop_
_entity.id
_entity.type
_entity.pdbx_description
1 polymer ?
#
loop_
_entity_poly.entity_id
_entity_poly.type
_entity_poly.pdbx_seq_one_letter_code
_entity_poly.pdbx_strand_id
1 'polypeptide(L)'
;MCSIFDGKEDHLGLSSGFEIPGIIAKLILRENLDGNVAMIKAGFTDNPRVGNNEGMLGILTKGKITRQDQIEQAIANALIYILFKK
;
A
#
# COMPACT_ATOMS: atom_id res chain seq x y z
N MET A 1 5.08 3.30 -0.72
CA MET A 1 6.28 4.12 -0.94
C MET A 1 7.33 3.70 0.07
N CYS A 2 8.58 3.58 -0.37
CA CYS A 2 9.76 3.31 0.43
C CYS A 2 10.79 4.42 0.16
N SER A 3 11.53 4.82 1.19
CA SER A 3 12.67 5.72 1.11
C SER A 3 13.84 5.05 1.82
N ILE A 4 15.00 4.99 1.17
CA ILE A 4 16.24 4.45 1.73
C ILE A 4 17.28 5.57 1.71
N PHE A 5 17.77 5.97 2.88
CA PHE A 5 18.86 6.93 3.00
C PHE A 5 20.20 6.19 3.02
N ASP A 6 21.11 6.52 2.09
CA ASP A 6 22.42 5.86 1.97
C ASP A 6 23.55 6.55 2.77
N GLY A 7 23.21 7.56 3.56
CA GLY A 7 24.17 8.42 4.25
C GLY A 7 24.42 9.76 3.54
N LYS A 8 23.92 9.95 2.32
CA LYS A 8 24.06 11.19 1.54
C LYS A 8 22.73 11.66 0.94
N GLU A 9 21.95 10.76 0.36
CA GLU A 9 20.67 11.09 -0.29
C GLU A 9 19.60 10.01 -0.07
N ASP A 10 18.34 10.39 -0.28
CA ASP A 10 17.20 9.49 -0.22
C ASP A 10 16.91 8.85 -1.58
N HIS A 11 16.80 7.53 -1.60
CA HIS A 11 16.41 6.75 -2.78
C HIS A 11 14.96 6.31 -2.63
N LEU A 12 14.10 6.75 -3.56
CA LEU A 12 12.67 6.50 -3.50
C LEU A 12 12.26 5.31 -4.36
N GLY A 13 11.40 4.48 -3.79
CA GLY A 13 10.78 3.35 -4.47
C GLY A 13 9.28 3.33 -4.28
N LEU A 14 8.57 3.08 -5.38
CA LEU A 14 7.11 2.93 -5.39
C LEU A 14 6.75 1.49 -5.73
N SER A 15 5.74 0.95 -5.05
CA SER A 15 5.05 -0.25 -5.49
C SER A 15 4.08 0.09 -6.63
N SER A 16 3.48 -0.92 -7.24
CA SER A 16 2.34 -0.73 -8.12
C SER A 16 1.21 0.02 -7.42
N GLY A 17 0.61 0.97 -8.15
CA GLY A 17 -0.67 1.55 -7.80
C GLY A 17 -1.81 0.61 -8.17
N PHE A 18 -2.96 0.80 -7.54
CA PHE A 18 -4.19 0.05 -7.85
C PHE A 18 -5.39 0.96 -7.69
N GLU A 19 -6.48 0.63 -8.38
CA GLU A 19 -7.74 1.35 -8.25
C GLU A 19 -8.51 0.89 -7.01
N ILE A 20 -8.95 1.85 -6.20
CA ILE A 20 -9.78 1.59 -5.03
C ILE A 20 -11.25 1.56 -5.48
N PRO A 21 -12.07 0.58 -5.07
CA PRO A 21 -13.49 0.56 -5.41
C PRO A 21 -14.18 1.88 -5.05
N GLY A 22 -15.03 2.36 -5.95
CA GLY A 22 -15.61 3.70 -5.85
C GLY A 22 -16.39 3.97 -4.56
N ILE A 23 -16.96 2.93 -3.93
CA ILE A 23 -17.62 3.06 -2.61
C ILE A 23 -16.61 3.42 -1.51
N ILE A 24 -15.46 2.73 -1.45
CA ILE A 24 -14.39 2.99 -0.48
C ILE A 24 -13.79 4.38 -0.75
N ALA A 25 -13.53 4.71 -2.02
CA ALA A 25 -12.99 6.01 -2.40
C ALA A 25 -13.92 7.17 -1.97
N LYS A 26 -15.25 7.03 -2.15
CA LYS A 26 -16.23 8.02 -1.67
C LYS A 26 -16.21 8.17 -0.16
N LEU A 27 -16.15 7.07 0.58
CA LEU A 27 -16.06 7.09 2.05
C LEU A 27 -14.80 7.83 2.53
N ILE A 28 -13.65 7.57 1.92
CA ILE A 28 -12.39 8.25 2.27
C ILE A 28 -12.47 9.74 1.91
N LEU A 29 -12.84 10.07 0.67
CA LEU A 29 -12.72 11.45 0.15
C LEU A 29 -13.85 12.37 0.61
N ARG A 30 -15.06 11.86 0.79
CA ARG A 30 -16.25 12.68 1.09
C ARG A 30 -16.62 12.66 2.56
N GLU A 31 -16.31 11.57 3.26
CA GLU A 31 -16.61 11.42 4.70
C GLU A 31 -15.34 11.46 5.57
N ASN A 32 -14.17 11.68 4.96
CA ASN A 32 -12.88 11.79 5.65
C ASN A 32 -12.57 10.59 6.55
N LEU A 33 -12.95 9.38 6.10
CA LEU A 33 -12.71 8.15 6.85
C LEU A 33 -11.30 7.61 6.60
N ASP A 34 -10.68 7.06 7.65
CA ASP A 34 -9.48 6.23 7.52
C ASP A 34 -9.76 5.01 6.63
N GLY A 35 -8.75 4.52 5.91
CA GLY A 35 -8.88 3.38 5.01
C GLY A 35 -9.38 2.11 5.68
N ASN A 36 -8.99 1.82 6.92
CA ASN A 36 -9.50 0.64 7.64
C ASN A 36 -10.99 0.80 7.96
N VAL A 37 -11.38 1.99 8.44
CA VAL A 37 -12.78 2.30 8.76
C VAL A 37 -13.66 2.26 7.52
N ALA A 38 -13.17 2.79 6.40
CA ALA A 38 -13.86 2.75 5.12
C ALA A 38 -14.05 1.32 4.60
N MET A 39 -13.06 0.43 4.74
CA MET A 39 -13.16 -0.97 4.36
C MET A 39 -14.23 -1.72 5.17
N ILE A 40 -14.28 -1.50 6.49
CA ILE A 40 -15.29 -2.08 7.36
C ILE A 40 -16.68 -1.55 7.01
N LYS A 41 -16.83 -0.22 6.90
CA LYS A 41 -18.10 0.43 6.57
C LYS A 41 -18.63 0.03 5.18
N ALA A 42 -17.73 -0.24 4.23
CA ALA A 42 -18.09 -0.72 2.90
C ALA A 42 -18.36 -2.24 2.84
N GLY A 43 -18.20 -2.97 3.95
CA GLY A 43 -18.50 -4.40 4.04
C GLY A 43 -17.45 -5.33 3.43
N PHE A 44 -16.20 -4.85 3.27
CA PHE A 44 -15.12 -5.68 2.69
C PHE A 44 -14.43 -6.56 3.73
N THR A 45 -14.55 -6.25 5.02
CA THR A 45 -13.91 -6.99 6.11
C THR A 45 -14.43 -6.55 7.47
N ASP A 46 -14.35 -7.43 8.46
CA ASP A 46 -14.60 -7.10 9.87
C ASP A 46 -13.29 -6.85 10.65
N ASN A 47 -12.14 -6.95 9.97
CA ASN A 47 -10.84 -6.75 10.59
C ASN A 47 -10.54 -5.25 10.77
N PRO A 48 -10.41 -4.74 12.02
CA PRO A 48 -10.11 -3.33 12.26
C PRO A 48 -8.68 -2.93 11.92
N ARG A 49 -7.80 -3.89 11.62
CA ARG A 49 -6.37 -3.67 11.34
C ARG A 49 -5.98 -4.23 9.98
N VAL A 50 -6.72 -3.89 8.93
CA VAL A 50 -6.43 -4.27 7.54
C VAL A 50 -4.97 -3.97 7.18
N GLY A 51 -4.48 -2.80 7.59
CA GLY A 51 -3.12 -2.35 7.32
C GLY A 51 -1.99 -3.19 7.94
N ASN A 52 -2.26 -3.99 8.98
CA ASN A 52 -1.24 -4.80 9.67
C ASN A 52 -1.16 -6.24 9.15
N ASN A 53 -2.14 -6.65 8.34
CA ASN A 53 -2.24 -8.00 7.80
C ASN A 53 -2.05 -7.96 6.27
N GLU A 54 -2.99 -8.53 5.53
CA GLU A 54 -2.98 -8.64 4.06
C GLU A 54 -3.07 -7.30 3.31
N GLY A 55 -3.51 -6.22 3.97
CA GLY A 55 -3.72 -4.90 3.34
C GLY A 55 -4.96 -4.81 2.47
N MET A 56 -5.30 -3.59 2.05
CA MET A 56 -6.48 -3.34 1.20
C MET A 56 -6.41 -4.13 -0.12
N LEU A 57 -5.25 -4.12 -0.79
CA LEU A 57 -5.06 -4.87 -2.03
C LEU A 57 -5.12 -6.40 -1.80
N GLY A 58 -4.63 -6.88 -0.66
CA GLY A 58 -4.75 -8.29 -0.27
C GLY A 58 -6.21 -8.73 -0.20
N ILE A 59 -7.06 -7.95 0.47
CA ILE A 59 -8.51 -8.22 0.54
C ILE A 59 -9.14 -8.19 -0.86
N LEU A 60 -8.86 -7.14 -1.64
CA LEU A 60 -9.46 -6.97 -2.97
C LEU A 60 -9.04 -8.06 -3.97
N THR A 61 -7.83 -8.59 -3.81
CA THR A 61 -7.28 -9.64 -4.69
C THR A 61 -7.41 -11.04 -4.11
N LYS A 62 -8.06 -11.20 -2.95
CA LYS A 62 -8.16 -12.49 -2.23
C LYS A 62 -6.79 -13.12 -1.96
N GLY A 63 -5.84 -12.31 -1.51
CA GLY A 63 -4.49 -12.72 -1.11
C GLY A 63 -3.53 -12.98 -2.27
N LYS A 64 -3.88 -12.62 -3.52
CA LYS A 64 -2.96 -12.79 -4.66
C LYS A 64 -1.82 -11.76 -4.67
N ILE A 65 -2.09 -10.55 -4.18
CA ILE A 65 -1.09 -9.52 -3.94
C ILE A 65 -1.34 -8.96 -2.55
N THR A 66 -0.43 -9.27 -1.63
CA THR A 66 -0.48 -8.84 -0.24
C THR A 66 0.22 -7.50 -0.04
N ARG A 67 0.02 -6.90 1.13
CA ARG A 67 0.78 -5.73 1.57
C ARG A 67 2.29 -5.99 1.61
N GLN A 68 2.70 -7.20 1.99
CA GLN A 68 4.11 -7.57 2.01
C GLN A 68 4.69 -7.53 0.59
N ASP A 69 4.00 -8.11 -0.40
CA ASP A 69 4.43 -8.08 -1.80
C ASP A 69 4.61 -6.63 -2.31
N GLN A 70 3.68 -5.73 -1.96
CA GLN A 70 3.80 -4.31 -2.31
C GLN A 70 5.03 -3.65 -1.65
N ILE A 71 5.31 -3.96 -0.39
CA ILE A 71 6.46 -3.41 0.33
C ILE A 71 7.77 -3.93 -0.28
N GLU A 72 7.85 -5.22 -0.55
CA GLU A 72 9.02 -5.83 -1.20
C GLU A 72 9.29 -5.20 -2.56
N GLN A 73 8.25 -4.96 -3.37
CA GLN A 73 8.39 -4.26 -4.64
C GLN A 73 8.88 -2.82 -4.47
N ALA A 74 8.34 -2.07 -3.50
CA ALA A 74 8.78 -0.70 -3.25
C ALA A 74 10.24 -0.64 -2.78
N ILE A 75 10.68 -1.58 -1.95
CA ILE A 75 12.07 -1.70 -1.51
C ILE A 75 12.99 -2.04 -2.69
N ALA A 76 12.62 -3.05 -3.49
CA ALA A 76 13.38 -3.44 -4.67
C ALA A 76 13.58 -2.25 -5.62
N ASN A 77 12.53 -1.46 -5.84
CA ASN A 77 12.60 -0.27 -6.67
C ASN A 77 13.47 0.85 -6.07
N ALA A 78 13.44 1.05 -4.75
CA ALA A 78 14.33 2.01 -4.08
C ALA A 78 15.81 1.59 -4.19
N LEU A 79 16.09 0.29 -4.12
CA LEU A 79 17.44 -0.27 -4.22
C LEU A 79 18.05 -0.17 -5.62
N ILE A 80 17.28 0.07 -6.68
CA ILE A 80 17.82 0.19 -8.05
C ILE A 80 18.92 1.25 -8.11
N TYR A 81 18.68 2.41 -7.49
CA TYR A 81 19.63 3.52 -7.47
C TYR A 81 20.86 3.26 -6.59
N ILE A 82 20.79 2.30 -5.67
CA ILE A 82 21.89 1.94 -4.79
C ILE A 82 22.76 0.85 -5.45
N LEU A 83 22.12 -0.17 -6.02
CA LEU A 83 22.80 -1.35 -6.54
C LEU A 83 23.35 -1.17 -7.96
N PHE A 84 22.75 -0.28 -8.76
CA PHE A 84 23.07 -0.13 -10.18
C PHE A 84 23.49 1.30 -10.56
N LYS A 85 23.82 2.14 -9.58
CA LYS A 85 24.48 3.43 -9.85
C LYS A 85 25.83 3.15 -10.51
N LYS A 86 26.06 3.72 -11.69
CA LYS A 86 27.38 3.72 -12.35
C LYS A 86 28.29 4.76 -11.73
#